data_AF-A0A0A8EHU1-F1
#
_entry.id   AF-A0A0A8EHU1-F1
#
_cell.length_a   1.000
_cell.length_b   1.000
_cell.length_c   1.000
_cell.angle_alpha   90.00
_cell.angle_beta   90.00
_cell.angle_gamma   90.00
#
_symmetry.space_group_name_H-M   'P 1'
#
loop_
_entity.id
_entity.type
_entity.pdbx_description
1 polymer ?
#
loop_
_entity_poly.entity_id
_entity_poly.type
_entity_poly.pdbx_seq_one_letter_code
_entity_poly.pdbx_strand_id
1 'polypeptide(L)'
;MFRRRARDREFREAQPAGQALLQMHANQPAPDFTRPATASAPAASITEEVPDFLPPDLRVPSRDEVEGLMMRWEKPLVIDGEVRECPQCGAYRDWIVFSMRDNTIWLRCRAGHNTAEPRLDPAWYNRNSGPVDHFHPTLEDGLRHLDHH
;
A
#
# COMPACT_ATOMS: atom_id res chain seq x y z
N MET A 1 6.72 -23.61 -40.03
CA MET A 1 7.59 -24.13 -38.94
C MET A 1 8.94 -23.41 -38.78
N PHE A 2 9.41 -22.54 -39.70
CA PHE A 2 10.75 -21.92 -39.63
C PHE A 2 10.90 -20.75 -38.62
N ARG A 3 9.82 -20.05 -38.27
CA ARG A 3 9.87 -18.90 -37.35
C ARG A 3 10.21 -19.25 -35.89
N ARG A 4 9.89 -20.48 -35.43
CA ARG A 4 10.26 -20.94 -34.07
C ARG A 4 11.77 -21.17 -33.93
N ARG A 5 12.40 -21.78 -34.94
CA ARG A 5 13.84 -22.06 -34.92
C ARG A 5 14.70 -20.80 -34.96
N ALA A 6 14.24 -19.75 -35.66
CA ALA A 6 14.89 -18.45 -35.65
C ALA A 6 14.83 -17.79 -34.26
N ARG A 7 13.64 -17.76 -33.62
CA ARG A 7 13.49 -17.26 -32.25
C ARG A 7 14.29 -18.04 -31.20
N ASP A 8 14.37 -19.37 -31.33
CA ASP A 8 15.15 -20.20 -30.42
C ASP A 8 16.66 -19.95 -30.55
N ARG A 9 17.11 -19.60 -31.76
CA ARG A 9 18.49 -19.22 -32.04
C ARG A 9 18.80 -17.83 -31.49
N GLU A 10 17.93 -16.85 -31.74
CA GLU A 10 18.03 -15.49 -31.17
C GLU A 10 18.07 -15.53 -29.64
N PHE A 11 17.23 -16.36 -29.01
CA PHE A 11 17.21 -16.52 -27.56
C PHE A 11 18.51 -17.14 -27.02
N ARG A 12 19.08 -18.13 -27.70
CA ARG A 12 20.39 -18.71 -27.33
C ARG A 12 21.55 -17.75 -27.56
N GLU A 13 21.50 -16.93 -28.60
CA GLU A 13 22.50 -15.90 -28.89
C GLU A 13 22.44 -14.73 -27.90
N ALA A 14 21.26 -14.44 -27.33
CA ALA A 14 21.07 -13.40 -26.31
C ALA A 14 21.46 -13.84 -24.89
N GLN A 15 21.53 -15.14 -24.59
CA GLN A 15 21.89 -15.64 -23.25
C GLN A 15 23.30 -15.21 -22.77
N PRO A 16 24.37 -15.29 -23.59
CA PRO A 16 25.70 -14.84 -23.18
C PRO A 16 25.73 -13.36 -22.80
N ALA A 17 25.01 -12.50 -23.55
CA ALA A 17 24.93 -11.08 -23.24
C ALA A 17 24.20 -10.82 -21.92
N GLY A 18 23.12 -11.56 -21.64
CA GLY A 18 22.42 -11.50 -20.36
C GLY A 18 23.29 -11.98 -19.19
N GLN A 19 24.04 -13.07 -19.37
CA GLN A 19 24.98 -13.59 -18.36
C GLN A 19 26.14 -12.62 -18.11
N ALA A 20 26.70 -12.01 -19.15
CA ALA A 20 27.76 -11.01 -19.01
C ALA A 20 27.28 -9.78 -18.22
N LEU A 21 26.07 -9.30 -18.48
CA LEU A 21 25.47 -8.19 -17.73
C LEU A 21 25.28 -8.53 -16.24
N LEU A 22 24.78 -9.73 -15.94
CA LEU A 22 24.64 -10.23 -14.57
C LEU A 22 26.00 -10.33 -13.85
N GLN A 23 27.04 -10.80 -14.55
CA GLN A 23 28.38 -10.92 -13.99
C GLN A 23 29.04 -9.56 -13.75
N MET A 24 28.81 -8.57 -14.62
CA MET A 24 29.24 -7.20 -14.40
C MET A 24 28.61 -6.60 -13.14
N HIS A 25 27.31 -6.82 -12.92
CA HIS A 25 26.61 -6.34 -11.73
C HIS A 25 27.09 -7.05 -10.45
N ALA A 26 27.35 -8.36 -10.52
CA ALA A 26 27.86 -9.12 -9.38
C ALA A 26 29.28 -8.70 -8.96
N ASN A 27 30.08 -8.20 -9.90
CA ASN A 27 31.43 -7.70 -9.65
C ASN A 27 31.46 -6.18 -9.37
N GLN A 28 30.32 -5.51 -9.24
CA GLN A 28 30.32 -4.11 -8.84
C GLN A 28 30.85 -4.00 -7.41
N PRO A 29 31.91 -3.20 -7.16
CA PRO A 29 32.35 -2.95 -5.81
C PRO A 29 31.20 -2.29 -5.05
N ALA A 30 30.87 -2.84 -3.88
CA ALA A 30 29.89 -2.22 -3.01
C ALA A 30 30.35 -0.78 -2.71
N PRO A 31 29.44 0.21 -2.75
CA PRO A 31 29.78 1.53 -2.26
C PRO A 31 30.27 1.41 -0.81
N ASP A 32 31.37 2.10 -0.47
CA ASP A 32 31.86 2.19 0.90
C ASP A 32 30.85 2.97 1.74
N PHE A 33 29.82 2.27 2.22
CA PHE A 33 29.00 2.74 3.31
C PHE A 33 29.87 2.64 4.56
N THR A 34 30.46 3.76 4.97
CA THR A 34 31.16 3.84 6.24
C THR A 34 30.17 3.45 7.34
N ARG A 35 30.25 2.21 7.82
CA ARG A 35 29.44 1.75 8.94
C ARG A 35 29.89 2.58 10.14
N PRO A 36 29.04 3.41 10.76
CA PRO A 36 29.41 4.09 11.99
C PRO A 36 29.87 3.01 12.98
N ALA A 37 31.07 3.17 13.52
CA ALA A 37 31.57 2.28 14.54
C ALA A 37 30.57 2.27 15.69
N THR A 38 30.02 1.09 16.00
CA THR A 38 29.19 0.89 17.18
C THR A 38 30.11 1.06 18.39
N ALA A 39 30.32 2.30 18.82
CA ALA A 39 30.88 2.58 20.12
C ALA A 39 29.79 2.23 21.13
N SER A 40 30.00 1.17 21.92
CA SER A 40 29.23 0.91 23.14
C SER A 40 29.47 2.07 24.10
N ALA A 41 28.67 3.13 23.97
CA ALA A 41 28.51 4.13 25.00
C ALA A 41 27.50 3.61 26.04
N PRO A 42 27.72 3.89 27.34
CA PRO A 42 26.76 3.50 28.37
C PRO A 42 25.40 4.16 28.09
N ALA A 43 24.33 3.43 28.41
CA ALA A 43 22.94 3.87 28.27
C ALA A 43 22.65 5.09 29.16
N ALA A 44 23.03 6.27 28.69
CA ALA A 44 22.39 7.50 29.08
C ALA A 44 21.08 7.57 28.30
N SER A 45 19.97 7.75 29.01
CA SER A 45 18.67 8.07 28.42
C SER A 45 18.78 9.40 27.68
N ILE A 46 19.25 9.32 26.43
CA ILE A 46 19.03 10.36 25.44
C ILE A 46 17.52 10.35 25.18
N THR A 47 16.81 11.32 25.78
CA THR A 47 15.66 11.87 25.09
C THR A 47 16.23 12.47 23.81
N GLU A 48 16.24 11.66 22.75
CA GLU A 48 16.61 12.08 21.42
C GLU A 48 15.57 13.13 21.01
N GLU A 49 15.88 14.40 21.23
CA GLU A 49 15.15 15.51 20.64
C GLU A 49 15.40 15.39 19.13
N VAL A 50 14.55 14.59 18.47
CA VAL A 50 14.50 14.50 17.02
C VAL A 50 14.35 15.94 16.54
N PRO A 51 15.34 16.49 15.78
CA PRO A 51 15.20 17.82 15.23
C PRO A 51 13.88 17.90 14.50
N ASP A 52 13.07 18.92 14.82
CA ASP A 52 11.81 19.20 14.13
C ASP A 52 12.14 19.58 12.67
N PHE A 53 12.35 18.54 11.86
CA PHE A 53 12.97 18.64 10.54
C PHE A 53 11.98 19.11 9.48
N LEU A 54 10.67 19.06 9.77
CA LEU A 54 9.61 19.51 8.90
C LEU A 54 8.55 20.24 9.72
N PRO A 55 8.21 21.50 9.38
CA PRO A 55 7.07 22.20 9.97
C PRO A 55 5.83 21.29 10.02
N PRO A 56 5.07 21.27 11.13
CA PRO A 56 3.93 20.36 11.30
C PRO A 56 2.96 20.36 10.12
N ASP A 57 2.71 21.52 9.53
CA ASP A 57 1.79 21.71 8.39
C ASP A 57 2.25 21.03 7.09
N LEU A 58 3.54 20.66 6.99
CA LEU A 58 4.12 19.96 5.84
C LEU A 58 4.28 18.47 6.09
N ARG A 59 3.97 17.98 7.29
CA ARG A 59 4.05 16.56 7.61
C ARG A 59 2.79 15.87 7.12
N VAL A 60 2.97 14.67 6.56
CA VAL A 60 1.84 13.78 6.28
C VAL A 60 1.29 13.30 7.62
N PRO A 61 -0.02 13.49 7.90
CA PRO A 61 -0.64 12.99 9.12
C PRO A 61 -0.37 11.50 9.30
N SER A 62 0.03 11.13 10.51
CA SER A 62 0.12 9.75 10.92
C SER A 62 -1.28 9.11 10.98
N ARG A 63 -1.30 7.78 11.00
CA ARG A 63 -2.53 6.98 11.09
C ARG A 63 -3.40 7.36 12.28
N ASP A 64 -2.79 7.74 13.40
CA ASP A 64 -3.50 8.10 14.64
C ASP A 64 -4.02 9.54 14.62
N GLU A 65 -3.56 10.39 13.72
CA GLU A 65 -4.00 11.78 13.60
C GLU A 65 -5.26 11.93 12.73
N VAL A 66 -5.64 10.89 11.99
CA VAL A 66 -6.86 10.84 11.17
C VAL A 66 -7.92 9.91 11.76
N GLU A 67 -9.20 10.24 11.57
CA GLU A 67 -10.31 9.40 12.06
C GLU A 67 -10.40 8.06 11.30
N GLY A 68 -10.00 8.07 10.02
CA GLY A 68 -9.92 6.87 9.21
C GLY A 68 -9.39 7.16 7.81
N LEU A 69 -8.99 6.10 7.13
CA LEU A 69 -8.68 6.10 5.70
C LEU A 69 -9.82 5.47 4.93
N MET A 70 -10.00 5.88 3.68
CA MET A 70 -11.04 5.35 2.80
C MET A 70 -10.48 5.12 1.40
N MET A 71 -10.89 4.02 0.76
CA MET A 71 -10.53 3.72 -0.62
C MET A 71 -11.72 3.14 -1.37
N ARG A 72 -11.77 3.36 -2.68
CA ARG A 72 -12.76 2.73 -3.57
C ARG A 72 -12.31 1.33 -3.95
N TRP A 73 -13.25 0.39 -3.97
CA TRP A 73 -13.07 -0.99 -4.36
C TRP A 73 -14.15 -1.41 -5.36
N GLU A 74 -13.82 -1.32 -6.65
CA GLU A 74 -14.77 -1.50 -7.76
C GLU A 74 -15.04 -2.97 -8.08
N LYS A 75 -14.09 -3.84 -7.77
CA LYS A 75 -14.19 -5.28 -8.03
C LYS A 75 -15.08 -5.95 -6.98
N PRO A 76 -15.61 -7.16 -7.23
CA PRO A 76 -16.22 -7.96 -6.18
C PRO A 76 -15.24 -8.13 -5.01
N LEU A 77 -15.68 -7.82 -3.79
CA LEU A 77 -14.86 -8.00 -2.60
C LEU A 77 -14.95 -9.46 -2.17
N VAL A 78 -13.84 -10.18 -2.26
CA VAL A 78 -13.78 -11.60 -1.88
C VAL A 78 -13.06 -11.72 -0.54
N ILE A 79 -13.72 -12.33 0.44
CA ILE A 79 -13.24 -12.51 1.80
C ILE A 79 -13.36 -14.00 2.13
N ASP A 80 -12.24 -14.64 2.45
CA ASP A 80 -12.17 -16.10 2.72
C ASP A 80 -12.79 -16.99 1.62
N GLY A 81 -12.75 -16.51 0.37
CA GLY A 81 -13.32 -17.21 -0.79
C GLY A 81 -14.80 -16.89 -1.08
N GLU A 82 -15.45 -16.09 -0.23
CA GLU A 82 -16.84 -15.68 -0.40
C GLU A 82 -16.95 -14.25 -0.96
N VAL A 83 -17.85 -14.05 -1.91
CA VAL A 83 -18.16 -12.70 -2.40
C VAL A 83 -19.00 -11.98 -1.35
N ARG A 84 -18.50 -10.84 -0.89
CA ARG A 84 -19.18 -10.00 0.08
C ARG A 84 -20.27 -9.17 -0.58
N GLU A 85 -21.51 -9.42 -0.19
CA GLU A 85 -22.69 -8.65 -0.59
C GLU A 85 -23.21 -7.78 0.55
N CYS A 86 -23.82 -6.64 0.22
CA CYS A 86 -24.47 -5.79 1.20
C CYS A 86 -25.67 -6.52 1.83
N PRO A 87 -25.73 -6.65 3.18
CA PRO A 87 -26.79 -7.39 3.83
C PRO A 87 -28.17 -6.71 3.68
N GLN A 88 -28.21 -5.44 3.25
CA GLN A 88 -29.43 -4.66 3.12
C GLN A 88 -29.95 -4.57 1.67
N CYS A 89 -29.06 -4.45 0.67
CA CYS A 89 -29.47 -4.26 -0.73
C CYS A 89 -28.88 -5.26 -1.72
N GLY A 90 -28.06 -6.23 -1.27
CA GLY A 90 -27.45 -7.25 -2.14
C GLY A 90 -26.38 -6.72 -3.11
N ALA A 91 -25.95 -5.45 -2.98
CA ALA A 91 -24.85 -4.94 -3.79
C ALA A 91 -23.55 -5.68 -3.45
N TYR A 92 -22.87 -6.23 -4.46
CA TYR A 92 -21.68 -7.08 -4.28
C TYR A 92 -20.36 -6.46 -4.77
N ARG A 93 -20.43 -5.26 -5.34
CA ARG A 93 -19.31 -4.51 -5.93
C ARG A 93 -19.44 -3.02 -5.60
N ASP A 94 -18.46 -2.23 -6.02
CA ASP A 94 -18.43 -0.77 -5.85
C ASP A 94 -18.53 -0.39 -4.36
N TRP A 95 -17.65 -1.00 -3.58
CA TRP A 95 -17.51 -0.75 -2.15
C TRP A 95 -16.62 0.46 -1.90
N ILE A 96 -16.93 1.24 -0.88
CA ILE A 96 -15.95 2.11 -0.22
C ILE A 96 -15.52 1.38 1.04
N VAL A 97 -14.24 1.07 1.14
CA VAL A 97 -13.66 0.45 2.32
C VAL A 97 -13.09 1.53 3.21
N PHE A 98 -13.52 1.55 4.47
CA PHE A 98 -13.00 2.40 5.52
C PHE A 98 -12.11 1.59 6.44
N SER A 99 -11.00 2.20 6.83
CA SER A 99 -10.13 1.68 7.86
C SER A 99 -10.02 2.73 8.95
N MET A 100 -10.73 2.50 10.04
CA MET A 100 -10.93 3.46 11.12
C MET A 100 -9.72 3.48 12.05
N ARG A 101 -9.61 4.54 12.87
CA ARG A 101 -8.55 4.68 13.90
C ARG A 101 -8.61 3.58 14.96
N ASP A 102 -9.80 3.07 15.27
CA ASP A 102 -10.02 1.98 16.25
C ASP A 102 -9.67 0.58 15.71
N ASN A 103 -8.94 0.51 14.59
CA ASN A 103 -8.56 -0.72 13.89
C ASN A 103 -9.75 -1.53 13.33
N THR A 104 -10.93 -0.93 13.19
CA THR A 104 -12.07 -1.59 12.54
C THR A 104 -12.12 -1.30 11.03
N ILE A 105 -12.58 -2.29 10.26
CA ILE A 105 -12.89 -2.12 8.84
C ILE A 105 -14.39 -2.01 8.65
N TRP A 106 -14.81 -0.98 7.91
CA TRP A 106 -16.20 -0.78 7.51
C TRP A 106 -16.31 -0.75 6.00
N LEU A 107 -17.43 -1.25 5.49
CA LEU A 107 -17.76 -1.27 4.07
C LEU A 107 -19.01 -0.44 3.84
N ARG A 108 -18.95 0.47 2.88
CA ARG A 108 -20.12 1.20 2.38
C ARG A 108 -20.43 0.77 0.97
N CYS A 109 -21.64 0.30 0.73
CA CYS A 109 -22.07 -0.04 -0.63
C CYS A 109 -22.51 1.22 -1.39
N ARG A 110 -22.66 1.11 -2.72
CA ARG A 110 -23.18 2.19 -3.58
C ARG A 110 -24.52 2.78 -3.16
N ALA A 111 -25.37 2.02 -2.45
CA ALA A 111 -26.66 2.50 -1.96
C ALA A 111 -26.54 3.30 -0.65
N GLY A 112 -25.32 3.46 -0.12
CA GLY A 112 -25.04 4.23 1.09
C GLY A 112 -25.11 3.45 2.40
N HIS A 113 -25.36 2.13 2.35
CA HIS A 113 -25.39 1.29 3.55
C HIS A 113 -23.99 0.98 4.06
N ASN A 114 -23.78 1.19 5.37
CA ASN A 114 -22.54 0.88 6.07
C ASN A 114 -22.67 -0.44 6.82
N THR A 115 -21.67 -1.31 6.71
CA THR A 115 -21.57 -2.56 7.48
C THR A 115 -20.14 -2.71 8.00
N ALA A 116 -20.00 -3.07 9.28
CA ALA A 116 -18.71 -3.51 9.80
C ALA A 116 -18.34 -4.84 9.11
N GLU A 117 -17.05 -5.03 8.84
CA GLU A 117 -16.51 -6.27 8.29
C GLU A 117 -15.38 -6.79 9.18
N PRO A 118 -15.69 -7.64 10.18
CA PRO A 118 -14.72 -8.08 11.18
C PRO A 118 -13.66 -9.04 10.64
N ARG A 119 -13.86 -9.61 9.44
CA ARG A 119 -12.88 -10.49 8.79
C ARG A 119 -11.73 -9.72 8.13
N LEU A 120 -11.87 -8.41 7.95
CA LEU A 120 -10.84 -7.54 7.41
C LEU A 120 -10.20 -6.73 8.53
N ASP A 121 -8.89 -6.54 8.44
CA ASP A 121 -8.10 -5.77 9.39
C ASP A 121 -7.37 -4.60 8.69
N PRO A 122 -6.80 -3.65 9.45
CA PRO A 122 -6.02 -2.56 8.87
C PRO A 122 -4.80 -3.04 8.08
N ALA A 123 -4.24 -4.21 8.40
CA ALA A 123 -3.13 -4.77 7.65
C ALA A 123 -3.57 -5.19 6.24
N TRP A 124 -4.76 -5.77 6.09
CA TRP A 124 -5.40 -6.03 4.80
C TRP A 124 -5.62 -4.73 4.05
N TYR A 125 -6.16 -3.70 4.71
CA TYR A 125 -6.37 -2.41 4.07
C TYR A 125 -5.06 -1.86 3.49
N ASN A 126 -4.00 -1.77 4.30
CA ASN A 126 -2.70 -1.23 3.90
C ASN A 126 -2.04 -2.02 2.76
N ARG A 127 -2.26 -3.33 2.68
CA ARG A 127 -1.74 -4.16 1.58
C ARG A 127 -2.48 -3.93 0.25
N ASN A 128 -3.74 -3.50 0.32
CA ASN A 128 -4.63 -3.37 -0.84
C ASN A 128 -4.86 -1.92 -1.25
N SER A 129 -4.54 -0.96 -0.39
CA SER A 129 -4.61 0.47 -0.67
C SER A 129 -3.34 1.00 -1.33
N GLY A 130 -3.50 2.01 -2.21
CA GLY A 130 -2.38 2.83 -2.66
C GLY A 130 -1.94 3.86 -1.62
N PRO A 131 -0.95 4.71 -1.95
CA PRO A 131 -0.62 5.89 -1.15
C PRO A 131 -1.84 6.77 -0.93
N VAL A 132 -1.90 7.44 0.22
CA VAL A 132 -2.93 8.47 0.47
C VAL A 132 -2.70 9.63 -0.49
N ASP A 133 -3.74 10.00 -1.23
CA ASP A 133 -3.71 11.05 -2.25
C ASP A 133 -4.27 12.38 -1.72
N HIS A 134 -5.31 12.34 -0.88
CA HIS A 134 -6.00 13.49 -0.36
C HIS A 134 -6.47 13.29 1.09
N PHE A 135 -6.45 14.39 1.86
CA PHE A 135 -7.07 14.47 3.19
C PHE A 135 -8.31 15.36 3.13
N HIS A 136 -9.36 14.94 3.80
CA HIS A 136 -10.64 15.66 3.85
C HIS A 136 -11.00 16.01 5.29
N PRO A 137 -11.55 17.22 5.53
CA PRO A 137 -11.92 17.65 6.89
C PRO A 137 -13.16 16.93 7.41
N THR A 138 -14.01 16.39 6.53
CA THR A 138 -15.22 15.65 6.89
C THR A 138 -15.35 14.35 6.09
N LEU A 139 -16.09 13.39 6.64
CA LEU A 139 -16.42 12.13 5.96
C LEU A 139 -17.22 12.39 4.68
N GLU A 140 -18.19 13.30 4.71
CA GLU A 140 -19.00 13.62 3.55
C GLU A 140 -18.17 14.20 2.40
N ASP A 141 -17.21 15.08 2.69
CA ASP A 141 -16.32 15.62 1.65
C ASP A 141 -15.46 14.53 1.02
N GLY A 142 -14.97 13.61 1.85
CA GLY A 142 -14.25 12.42 1.41
C GLY A 142 -15.08 11.49 0.53
N LEU A 143 -16.32 11.23 0.93
CA LEU A 143 -17.26 10.44 0.14
C LEU A 143 -17.54 11.10 -1.20
N ARG A 144 -17.75 12.41 -1.27
CA ARG A 144 -17.99 13.14 -2.52
C ARG A 144 -16.79 13.07 -3.48
N HIS A 145 -15.57 13.01 -2.94
CA HIS A 145 -14.37 12.83 -3.77
C HIS A 145 -14.32 11.41 -4.37
N LEU A 146 -14.68 10.39 -3.60
CA LEU A 146 -14.71 9.00 -4.10
C LEU A 146 -15.91 8.72 -5.02
N ASP A 147 -17.00 9.47 -4.85
CA ASP A 147 -18.24 9.37 -5.61
C ASP A 147 -18.12 10.19 -6.90
N HIS A 148 -17.36 9.65 -7.86
CA HIS A 148 -17.35 10.11 -9.24
C HIS A 148 -17.96 9.03 -10.14
N HIS A 149 -19.06 9.44 -10.79
CA HIS A 149 -19.99 8.68 -11.61
C HIS A 149 -19.35 7.81 -12.69
#